data_AF-A0A5C7JR24-F1
#
_entry.id   AF-A0A5C7JR24-F1
#
_cell.length_a   1.000
_cell.length_b   1.000
_cell.length_c   1.000
_cell.angle_alpha   90.00
_cell.angle_beta   90.00
_cell.angle_gamma   90.00
#
_symmetry.space_group_name_H-M   'P 1'
#
loop_
_entity.id
_entity.type
_entity.pdbx_description
1 polymer ?
#
loop_
_entity_poly.entity_id
_entity_poly.type
_entity_poly.pdbx_seq_one_letter_code
_entity_poly.pdbx_strand_id
1 'polypeptide(L)'
;MDFKTDEFLDEGYYNSYMLITEKISLDALILDDMKRGSFTFLMHDPFTEPSAKTVQKIINHFAEIEEYEICAELKLLLDQNIFI
;
A
#
# COMPACT_ATOMS: atom_id res chain seq x y z
N MET A 1 13.36 19.45 2.77
CA MET A 1 12.59 18.22 2.56
C MET A 1 13.08 17.67 1.24
N ASP A 2 13.76 16.54 1.24
CA ASP A 2 14.39 15.97 0.05
C ASP A 2 13.30 15.30 -0.79
N PHE A 3 12.95 15.91 -1.92
CA PHE A 3 11.85 15.49 -2.83
C PHE A 3 11.85 14.00 -3.19
N LYS A 4 13.01 13.36 -3.23
CA LYS A 4 13.13 11.93 -3.55
C LYS A 4 12.57 11.02 -2.47
N THR A 5 12.60 11.43 -1.21
CA THR A 5 12.18 10.59 -0.08
C THR A 5 10.67 10.44 -0.03
N ASP A 6 9.95 11.49 -0.43
CA ASP A 6 8.49 11.53 -0.41
C ASP A 6 7.92 10.69 -1.56
N GLU A 7 8.52 10.75 -2.77
CA GLU A 7 8.09 9.91 -3.91
C GLU A 7 8.22 8.40 -3.62
N PHE A 8 9.30 7.96 -2.97
CA PHE A 8 9.46 6.54 -2.59
C PHE A 8 8.47 6.11 -1.50
N LEU A 9 8.07 7.04 -0.61
CA LEU A 9 7.08 6.75 0.42
C LEU A 9 5.69 6.58 -0.22
N ASP A 10 5.31 7.49 -1.10
CA ASP A 10 4.03 7.45 -1.82
C ASP A 10 3.91 6.16 -2.65
N GLU A 11 4.98 5.77 -3.36
CA GLU A 11 5.05 4.50 -4.08
C GLU A 11 4.87 3.30 -3.14
N GLY A 12 5.52 3.31 -1.97
CA GLY A 12 5.37 2.25 -0.97
C GLY A 12 3.95 2.10 -0.45
N TYR A 13 3.26 3.22 -0.20
CA TYR A 13 1.86 3.21 0.21
C TYR A 13 0.96 2.70 -0.90
N TYR A 14 1.19 3.12 -2.15
CA TYR A 14 0.44 2.66 -3.30
C TYR A 14 0.61 1.17 -3.56
N ASN A 15 1.85 0.69 -3.58
CA ASN A 15 2.18 -0.73 -3.71
C ASN A 15 1.52 -1.56 -2.61
N SER A 16 1.52 -1.05 -1.37
CA SER A 16 0.86 -1.72 -0.26
C SER A 16 -0.65 -1.82 -0.45
N TYR A 17 -1.28 -0.73 -0.88
CA TYR A 17 -2.71 -0.73 -1.21
C TYR A 17 -3.04 -1.74 -2.32
N MET A 18 -2.24 -1.77 -3.39
CA MET A 18 -2.46 -2.68 -4.52
C MET A 18 -2.38 -4.16 -4.12
N LEU A 19 -1.48 -4.51 -3.19
CA LEU A 19 -1.41 -5.87 -2.64
C LEU A 19 -2.57 -6.18 -1.69
N ILE A 20 -2.89 -5.26 -0.76
CA ILE A 20 -3.95 -5.45 0.24
C ILE A 20 -5.32 -5.65 -0.41
N THR A 21 -5.56 -4.92 -1.51
CA THR A 21 -6.81 -5.01 -2.28
C THR A 21 -6.77 -6.09 -3.36
N GLU A 22 -5.72 -6.91 -3.38
CA GLU A 22 -5.48 -8.00 -4.35
C GLU A 22 -5.55 -7.54 -5.82
N LYS A 23 -5.34 -6.24 -6.09
CA LYS A 23 -5.32 -5.67 -7.45
C LYS A 23 -4.07 -6.11 -8.23
N ILE A 24 -3.01 -6.46 -7.52
CA ILE A 24 -1.80 -7.08 -8.07
C ILE A 24 -1.31 -8.18 -7.12
N SER A 25 -0.63 -9.20 -7.66
CA SER A 25 0.09 -10.17 -6.83
C SER A 25 1.50 -9.67 -6.51
N LEU A 26 2.08 -10.13 -5.40
CA LEU A 26 3.45 -9.80 -5.01
C LEU A 26 4.46 -10.11 -6.12
N ASP A 27 4.37 -11.30 -6.73
CA ASP A 27 5.27 -11.71 -7.81
C ASP A 27 5.16 -10.80 -9.04
N ALA A 28 3.95 -10.37 -9.40
CA ALA A 28 3.74 -9.46 -10.51
C ALA A 28 4.29 -8.06 -10.22
N LEU A 29 4.12 -7.56 -8.99
CA LEU A 29 4.66 -6.28 -8.55
C LEU A 29 6.19 -6.28 -8.58
N ILE A 30 6.82 -7.29 -7.99
CA ILE A 30 8.29 -7.45 -7.99
C ILE A 30 8.81 -7.53 -9.42
N LEU A 31 8.16 -8.31 -10.29
CA LEU A 31 8.58 -8.43 -11.67
C LEU A 31 8.49 -7.11 -12.44
N ASP A 32 7.46 -6.28 -12.17
CA ASP A 32 7.32 -4.97 -12.82
C ASP A 32 8.41 -4.00 -12.35
N ASP A 33 8.65 -3.90 -11.05
CA ASP A 33 9.70 -3.04 -10.48
C ASP A 33 11.09 -3.45 -10.97
N MET A 34 11.36 -4.75 -11.01
CA MET A 34 12.62 -5.29 -11.54
C MET A 34 12.83 -4.90 -13.01
N LYS A 35 11.77 -4.93 -13.85
CA LYS A 35 11.86 -4.49 -15.26
C LYS A 35 12.13 -3.00 -15.39
N ARG A 36 11.68 -2.20 -14.43
CA ARG A 36 11.94 -0.75 -14.35
C ARG A 36 13.30 -0.43 -13.74
N GLY A 37 14.03 -1.43 -13.22
CA GLY A 37 15.28 -1.22 -12.50
C GLY A 37 15.09 -0.62 -11.10
N SER A 38 13.90 -0.78 -10.52
CA SER A 38 13.54 -0.33 -9.17
C SER A 38 13.46 -1.50 -8.20
N PHE A 39 13.35 -1.19 -6.91
CA PHE A 39 13.07 -2.15 -5.85
C PHE A 39 11.62 -2.00 -5.41
N THR A 40 10.95 -3.12 -5.15
CA THR A 40 9.61 -3.10 -4.55
C THR A 40 9.69 -2.61 -3.11
N PHE A 41 9.08 -1.45 -2.88
CA PHE A 41 8.93 -0.88 -1.55
C PHE A 41 7.50 -1.07 -1.04
N LEU A 42 7.38 -1.45 0.23
CA LEU A 42 6.10 -1.75 0.88
C LEU A 42 6.10 -1.21 2.32
N MET A 43 4.94 -0.78 2.78
CA MET A 43 4.69 -0.25 4.13
C MET A 43 4.21 -1.33 5.11
N HIS A 44 4.21 -2.59 4.66
CA HIS A 44 3.86 -3.77 5.44
C HIS A 44 4.69 -4.98 4.97
N ASP A 45 4.74 -6.02 5.79
CA ASP A 45 5.34 -7.30 5.41
C ASP A 45 4.37 -8.04 4.47
N PRO A 46 4.72 -8.28 3.19
CA PRO A 46 3.81 -8.90 2.23
C PRO A 46 3.58 -10.39 2.46
N PHE A 47 4.34 -11.02 3.36
CA PHE A 47 4.18 -12.44 3.70
C PHE A 47 3.29 -12.66 4.92
N THR A 48 2.78 -11.59 5.52
CA THR A 48 1.89 -11.63 6.67
C THR A 48 0.68 -10.74 6.43
N GLU A 49 -0.43 -11.10 7.07
CA GLU A 49 -1.62 -10.27 7.00
C GLU A 49 -1.39 -8.92 7.68
N PRO A 50 -1.67 -7.79 7.01
CA PRO A 50 -1.41 -6.49 7.60
C PRO A 50 -2.35 -6.22 8.77
N SER A 51 -1.78 -5.79 9.89
CA SER A 51 -2.58 -5.42 11.05
C SER A 51 -3.55 -4.26 10.73
N ALA A 52 -4.68 -4.21 11.42
CA ALA A 52 -5.61 -3.08 11.37
C ALA A 52 -4.91 -1.71 11.56
N LYS A 53 -3.89 -1.64 12.41
CA LYS A 53 -3.09 -0.43 12.62
C LYS A 53 -2.26 -0.05 11.39
N THR A 54 -1.73 -1.05 10.68
CA THR A 54 -1.00 -0.84 9.42
C THR A 54 -1.92 -0.32 8.35
N VAL A 55 -3.08 -0.96 8.16
CA VAL A 55 -4.11 -0.51 7.20
C VAL A 55 -4.56 0.92 7.52
N GLN A 56 -4.80 1.24 8.79
CA GLN A 56 -5.18 2.60 9.19
C GLN A 56 -4.10 3.64 8.88
N LYS A 57 -2.81 3.30 8.98
CA LYS A 57 -1.73 4.22 8.56
C LYS A 57 -1.77 4.49 7.06
N ILE A 58 -2.02 3.45 6.26
CA ILE A 58 -2.14 3.58 4.80
C ILE A 58 -3.35 4.47 4.46
N ILE A 59 -4.50 4.28 5.13
CA ILE A 59 -5.66 5.16 4.98
C ILE A 59 -5.32 6.61 5.32
N ASN A 60 -4.61 6.85 6.43
CA ASN A 60 -4.25 8.21 6.83
C ASN A 60 -3.36 8.90 5.80
N HIS A 61 -2.39 8.18 5.22
CA HIS A 61 -1.55 8.71 4.14
C HIS A 61 -2.39 9.13 2.93
N PHE A 62 -3.28 8.27 2.43
CA PHE A 62 -4.14 8.61 1.30
C PHE A 62 -5.14 9.74 1.63
N ALA A 63 -5.56 9.87 2.88
CA ALA A 63 -6.39 10.99 3.31
C ALA A 63 -5.65 12.34 3.29
N GLU A 64 -4.34 12.35 3.57
CA GLU A 64 -3.49 13.55 3.51
C GLU A 64 -3.34 14.07 2.08
N ILE A 65 -3.36 13.18 1.08
CA ILE A 65 -3.28 13.52 -0.35
C ILE A 65 -4.65 13.50 -1.05
N GLU A 66 -5.74 13.49 -0.28
CA GLU A 66 -7.13 13.58 -0.75
C GLU A 66 -7.60 12.43 -1.68
N GLU A 67 -6.95 11.26 -1.61
CA GLU A 67 -7.28 10.04 -2.37
C GLU A 67 -8.40 9.23 -1.66
N TYR A 68 -9.59 9.82 -1.61
CA TYR A 68 -10.70 9.27 -0.80
C TYR A 68 -11.31 7.98 -1.33
N GLU A 69 -11.20 7.69 -2.62
CA GLU A 69 -11.65 6.42 -3.20
C GLU A 69 -10.83 5.25 -2.63
N ILE A 70 -9.50 5.41 -2.57
CA ILE A 70 -8.59 4.45 -1.96
C ILE A 70 -8.90 4.28 -0.46
N CYS A 71 -9.15 5.40 0.23
CA CYS A 71 -9.52 5.36 1.64
C CYS A 71 -10.80 4.54 1.89
N ALA A 72 -11.81 4.70 1.04
CA ALA A 72 -13.08 4.00 1.15
C ALA A 72 -12.91 2.48 0.95
N GLU A 73 -12.13 2.07 -0.05
CA GLU A 73 -11.83 0.65 -0.29
C GLU A 73 -11.13 0.00 0.91
N LEU A 74 -10.06 0.62 1.40
CA LEU A 74 -9.31 0.11 2.55
C LEU A 74 -10.17 0.09 3.83
N LYS A 75 -11.02 1.10 4.03
CA LYS A 75 -11.92 1.16 5.18
C LYS A 75 -12.97 0.06 5.14
N LEU A 76 -13.48 -0.28 3.95
CA LEU A 76 -14.41 -1.40 3.78
C LEU A 76 -13.77 -2.73 4.21
N LEU A 77 -12.53 -2.99 3.79
CA LEU A 77 -11.78 -4.18 4.19
C LEU A 77 -11.56 -4.24 5.70
N LEU A 78 -11.24 -3.09 6.31
CA LEU A 78 -11.03 -2.96 7.75
C LEU A 78 -12.31 -3.25 8.54
N ASP A 79 -13.45 -2.71 8.09
CA ASP A 79 -14.74 -2.86 8.76
C ASP A 79 -15.35 -4.25 8.59
N GLN A 80 -14.99 -4.96 7.52
CA GLN A 80 -15.40 -6.34 7.29
C GLN A 80 -14.57 -7.36 8.10
N ASN A 81 -13.61 -6.91 8.92
CA ASN A 81 -12.75 -7.76 9.73
C ASN A 81 -12.03 -8.83 8.88
N ILE A 82 -11.64 -8.49 7.65
CA ILE A 82 -10.92 -9.42 6.78
C ILE A 82 -9.53 -9.74 7.37
N PHE A 83 -8.98 -8.84 8.19
CA PHE A 83 -7.71 -8.99 8.88
C PHE A 83 -7.90 -9.65 10.27
N ILE A 84 -7.72 -10.98 10.41
CA ILE A 84 -7.88 -11.73 11.67
C ILE A 84 -6.59 -12.45 12.10
#